data_AF-A0A2I0SYH6-F1
#
_entry.id   AF-A0A2I0SYH6-F1
#
_cell.length_a   1.000
_cell.length_b   1.000
_cell.length_c   1.000
_cell.angle_alpha   90.00
_cell.angle_beta   90.00
_cell.angle_gamma   90.00
#
_symmetry.space_group_name_H-M   'P 1'
#
loop_
_entity.id
_entity.type
_entity.pdbx_description
1 polymer ?
#
loop_
_entity_poly.entity_id
_entity_poly.type
_entity_poly.pdbx_seq_one_letter_code
_entity_poly.pdbx_strand_id
1 'polypeptide(L)'
;MTSPAIRPAPPAADGSRPAHEHRRLRLWERRVRAAGLPRLWAGRCTALSDPSRRAAAIRHTAATFAALPKPYRFVLALLLRLFPVAVALTDPLAPLRGAPDQARLQRTADRLSTVPGCAELLKASSSLALYGALDGPTPQRSTTRRQGLG
;
A
#
# COMPACT_ATOMS: atom_id res chain seq x y z
N MET A 1 1.55 -9.71 62.40
CA MET A 1 2.03 -10.24 61.09
C MET A 1 1.08 -9.70 60.03
N THR A 2 1.45 -8.61 59.36
CA THR A 2 0.55 -7.84 58.49
C THR A 2 0.96 -8.08 57.04
N SER A 3 0.07 -8.69 56.28
CA SER A 3 0.27 -9.08 54.88
C SER A 3 0.38 -7.84 53.98
N PRO A 4 1.43 -7.67 53.15
CA PRO A 4 1.49 -6.54 52.25
C PRO A 4 0.55 -6.77 51.06
N ALA A 5 -0.48 -5.93 50.98
CA ALA A 5 -1.41 -5.89 49.85
C ALA A 5 -0.64 -5.59 48.55
N ILE A 6 -0.66 -6.55 47.63
CA ILE A 6 -0.14 -6.40 46.26
C ILE A 6 -1.01 -5.37 45.55
N ARG A 7 -0.44 -4.19 45.30
CA ARG A 7 -1.08 -3.13 44.52
C ARG A 7 -1.10 -3.57 43.04
N PRO A 8 -2.26 -3.68 42.37
CA PRO A 8 -2.29 -3.98 40.96
C PRO A 8 -1.67 -2.82 40.16
N ALA A 9 -0.72 -3.15 39.29
CA ALA A 9 -0.10 -2.20 38.38
C ALA A 9 -1.18 -1.63 37.43
N PRO A 10 -1.13 -0.31 37.13
CA PRO A 10 -2.06 0.27 36.17
C PRO A 10 -1.86 -0.37 34.79
N PRO A 11 -2.93 -0.57 33.99
CA PRO A 11 -2.79 -1.07 32.63
C PRO A 11 -1.94 -0.07 31.85
N ALA A 12 -0.75 -0.50 31.44
CA ALA A 12 0.09 0.25 30.54
C ALA A 12 -0.75 0.59 29.30
N ALA A 13 -0.97 1.89 29.09
CA ALA A 13 -1.79 2.40 28.01
C ALA A 13 -1.21 1.93 26.66
N ASP A 14 -1.81 0.88 26.08
CA ASP A 14 -1.48 0.34 24.76
C ASP A 14 -2.05 1.23 23.62
N GLY A 15 -2.21 2.54 23.90
CA GLY A 15 -2.72 3.54 22.94
C GLY A 15 -1.67 4.01 21.94
N SER A 16 -0.38 3.76 22.19
CA SER A 16 0.71 4.15 21.29
C SER A 16 0.86 3.19 20.11
N ARG A 17 0.64 1.88 20.30
CA ARG A 17 0.71 0.88 19.24
C ARG A 17 -0.20 1.17 18.04
N PRO A 18 -1.52 1.43 18.20
CA PRO A 18 -2.38 1.68 17.05
C PRO A 18 -1.96 2.94 16.30
N ALA A 19 -1.52 4.00 16.98
CA ALA A 19 -1.09 5.24 16.34
C ALA A 19 0.15 5.04 15.43
N HIS A 20 1.12 4.24 15.87
CA HIS A 20 2.31 3.93 15.08
C HIS A 20 2.00 3.06 13.86
N GLU A 21 1.11 2.08 13.99
CA GLU A 21 0.69 1.24 12.87
C GLU A 21 -0.06 2.02 11.81
N HIS A 22 -0.98 2.90 12.20
CA HIS A 22 -1.70 3.78 11.28
C HIS A 22 -0.76 4.75 10.55
N ARG A 23 0.24 5.33 11.24
CA ARG A 23 1.27 6.17 10.58
C ARG A 23 2.07 5.36 9.57
N ARG A 24 2.49 4.15 9.93
CA ARG A 24 3.27 3.26 9.05
C ARG A 24 2.49 2.84 7.81
N LEU A 25 1.21 2.51 7.96
CA LEU A 25 0.31 2.20 6.84
C LEU A 25 0.23 3.39 5.88
N ARG A 26 -0.06 4.60 6.38
CA ARG A 26 -0.12 5.82 5.56
C ARG A 26 1.19 6.12 4.82
N LEU A 27 2.34 5.85 5.43
CA LEU A 27 3.64 6.01 4.77
C LEU A 27 3.79 5.03 3.59
N TRP A 28 3.37 3.79 3.75
CA TRP A 28 3.41 2.80 2.67
C TRP A 28 2.41 3.12 1.55
N GLU A 29 1.19 3.55 1.88
CA GLU A 29 0.24 4.05 0.88
C GLU A 29 0.84 5.18 0.04
N ARG A 30 1.52 6.14 0.68
CA ARG A 30 2.22 7.23 -0.02
C ARG A 30 3.34 6.72 -0.92
N ARG A 31 4.15 5.76 -0.46
CA ARG A 31 5.22 5.17 -1.28
C ARG A 31 4.67 4.42 -2.50
N VAL A 32 3.60 3.65 -2.33
CA VAL A 32 2.92 2.94 -3.44
C VAL A 32 2.40 3.94 -4.47
N ARG A 33 1.75 5.02 -4.01
CA ARG A 33 1.26 6.09 -4.90
C ARG A 33 2.40 6.84 -5.60
N ALA A 34 3.46 7.20 -4.87
CA ALA A 34 4.62 7.91 -5.40
C ALA A 34 5.40 7.08 -6.42
N ALA A 35 5.45 5.75 -6.24
CA ALA A 35 6.01 4.83 -7.24
C ALA A 35 5.16 4.72 -8.51
N GLY A 36 3.95 5.28 -8.55
CA GLY A 36 3.07 5.21 -9.73
C GLY A 36 2.40 3.84 -9.95
N LEU A 37 2.55 2.89 -9.01
CA LEU A 37 1.96 1.55 -9.09
C LEU A 37 0.46 1.55 -9.38
N PRO A 38 -0.39 2.39 -8.75
CA PRO A 38 -1.82 2.35 -9.00
C PRO A 38 -2.21 2.69 -10.45
N ARG A 39 -1.39 3.49 -11.15
CA ARG A 39 -1.61 3.79 -12.58
C ARG A 39 -1.21 2.62 -13.45
N LEU A 40 -0.09 1.96 -13.14
CA LEU A 40 0.37 0.77 -13.88
C LEU A 40 -0.58 -0.42 -13.71
N TRP A 41 -1.12 -0.64 -12.51
CA TRP A 41 -2.12 -1.67 -12.27
C TRP A 41 -3.39 -1.42 -13.09
N ALA A 42 -3.87 -0.18 -13.15
CA ALA A 42 -5.01 0.20 -13.97
C ALA A 42 -4.76 0.01 -15.47
N GLY A 43 -3.52 0.18 -15.91
CA GLY A 43 -3.11 -0.09 -17.29
C GLY A 43 -3.21 -1.57 -17.65
N ARG A 44 -2.79 -2.47 -16.74
CA ARG A 44 -2.76 -3.93 -16.99
C ARG A 44 -4.05 -4.67 -16.65
N CYS A 45 -4.82 -4.17 -15.67
CA CYS A 45 -6.01 -4.84 -15.16
C CYS A 45 -7.20 -3.87 -15.17
N THR A 46 -8.17 -4.11 -16.04
CA THR A 46 -9.42 -3.34 -16.13
C THR A 46 -10.23 -3.37 -14.83
N ALA A 47 -10.12 -4.45 -14.06
CA ALA A 47 -10.73 -4.58 -12.73
C ALA A 47 -10.21 -3.53 -11.72
N LEU A 48 -9.00 -2.99 -11.92
CA LEU A 48 -8.36 -1.96 -11.11
C LEU A 48 -8.49 -0.55 -11.71
N SER A 49 -9.22 -0.42 -12.83
CA SER A 49 -9.60 0.87 -13.41
C SER A 49 -10.57 1.64 -12.52
N ASP A 50 -11.41 0.92 -11.76
CA ASP A 50 -12.33 1.52 -10.81
C ASP A 50 -11.59 2.15 -9.61
N PRO A 51 -11.80 3.44 -9.30
CA PRO A 51 -11.11 4.13 -8.22
C PRO A 51 -11.38 3.53 -6.83
N SER A 52 -12.55 2.95 -6.59
CA SER A 52 -12.90 2.37 -5.29
C SER A 52 -12.12 1.07 -5.02
N ARG A 53 -12.08 0.17 -6.02
CA ARG A 53 -11.26 -1.05 -5.99
C ARG A 53 -9.77 -0.74 -5.92
N ARG A 54 -9.32 0.31 -6.62
CA ARG A 54 -7.92 0.75 -6.56
C ARG A 54 -7.54 1.25 -5.16
N ALA A 55 -8.44 1.94 -4.46
CA ALA A 55 -8.19 2.39 -3.08
C ALA A 55 -8.05 1.21 -2.11
N ALA A 56 -8.91 0.18 -2.25
CA ALA A 56 -8.82 -1.05 -1.48
C ALA A 56 -7.51 -1.81 -1.77
N ALA A 57 -7.14 -1.95 -3.04
CA ALA A 57 -5.88 -2.54 -3.48
C ALA A 57 -4.65 -1.84 -2.88
N ILE A 58 -4.61 -0.50 -2.89
CA ILE A 58 -3.52 0.28 -2.29
C ILE A 58 -3.43 0.00 -0.79
N ARG A 59 -4.57 -0.02 -0.08
CA ARG A 59 -4.62 -0.29 1.37
C ARG A 59 -4.11 -1.68 1.71
N HIS A 60 -4.58 -2.70 1.00
CA HIS A 60 -4.18 -4.09 1.22
C HIS A 60 -2.67 -4.29 0.94
N THR A 61 -2.18 -3.72 -0.17
CA THR A 61 -0.76 -3.76 -0.52
C THR A 61 0.10 -3.04 0.53
N ALA A 62 -0.32 -1.85 0.97
CA ALA A 62 0.37 -1.09 2.00
C ALA A 62 0.36 -1.80 3.37
N ALA A 63 -0.75 -2.45 3.73
CA ALA A 63 -0.86 -3.25 4.95
C ALA A 63 0.09 -4.45 4.92
N THR A 64 0.13 -5.16 3.79
CA THR A 64 1.06 -6.28 3.57
C THR A 64 2.51 -5.81 3.70
N PHE A 65 2.87 -4.68 3.09
CA PHE A 65 4.20 -4.10 3.18
C PHE A 65 4.55 -3.61 4.59
N ALA A 66 3.56 -3.11 5.32
CA ALA A 66 3.72 -2.75 6.72
C ALA A 66 3.91 -3.98 7.62
N ALA A 67 3.34 -5.14 7.27
CA ALA A 67 3.44 -6.38 8.03
C ALA A 67 4.78 -7.11 7.85
N LEU A 68 5.46 -6.94 6.71
CA LEU A 68 6.75 -7.59 6.41
C LEU A 68 7.83 -7.36 7.49
N PRO A 69 8.80 -8.28 7.69
CA PRO A 69 9.91 -8.06 8.62
C PRO A 69 10.78 -6.84 8.22
N LYS A 70 11.44 -6.23 9.22
CA LYS A 70 12.27 -5.02 9.04
C LYS A 70 13.25 -5.06 7.85
N PRO A 71 14.04 -6.12 7.60
CA PRO A 71 14.99 -6.12 6.48
C PRO A 71 14.27 -5.98 5.13
N TYR A 72 13.18 -6.72 4.93
CA TYR A 72 12.38 -6.66 3.70
C TYR A 72 11.73 -5.29 3.48
N ARG A 73 11.37 -4.57 4.56
CA ARG A 73 10.84 -3.20 4.46
C ARG A 73 11.84 -2.22 3.87
N PHE A 74 13.13 -2.33 4.20
CA PHE A 74 14.15 -1.45 3.64
C PHE A 74 14.36 -1.71 2.16
N VAL A 75 14.51 -2.99 1.78
CA VAL A 75 14.63 -3.41 0.38
C VAL A 75 13.44 -2.92 -0.43
N LEU A 76 12.23 -3.10 0.08
CA LEU A 76 11.01 -2.68 -0.60
C LEU A 76 10.87 -1.16 -0.69
N ALA A 77 11.26 -0.42 0.35
CA ALA A 77 11.25 1.04 0.30
C ALA A 77 12.26 1.57 -0.73
N LEU A 78 13.42 0.93 -0.84
CA LEU A 78 14.43 1.25 -1.85
C LEU A 78 13.90 0.94 -3.25
N LEU A 79 13.33 -0.25 -3.45
CA LEU A 79 12.69 -0.65 -4.72
C LEU A 79 11.61 0.34 -5.14
N LEU A 80 10.67 0.70 -4.24
CA LEU A 80 9.62 1.69 -4.54
C LEU A 80 10.19 3.09 -4.84
N ARG A 81 11.37 3.44 -4.33
CA ARG A 81 12.03 4.72 -4.60
C ARG A 81 12.80 4.72 -5.92
N LEU A 82 13.38 3.60 -6.30
CA LEU A 82 14.07 3.40 -7.59
C LEU A 82 13.09 3.18 -8.75
N PHE A 83 11.93 2.59 -8.46
CA PHE A 83 10.90 2.29 -9.44
C PHE A 83 10.47 3.49 -10.31
N PRO A 84 10.14 4.68 -9.78
CA PRO A 84 9.80 5.83 -10.62
C PRO A 84 10.98 6.31 -11.48
N VAL A 85 12.23 6.11 -11.04
CA VAL A 85 13.43 6.39 -11.84
C VAL A 85 13.54 5.40 -13.00
N ALA A 86 13.30 4.10 -12.73
CA ALA A 86 13.26 3.09 -13.78
C ALA A 86 12.15 3.38 -14.81
N VAL A 87 10.96 3.79 -14.35
CA VAL A 87 9.86 4.23 -15.22
C VAL A 87 10.31 5.39 -16.11
N ALA A 88 10.92 6.43 -15.53
CA ALA A 88 11.40 7.60 -16.28
C ALA A 88 12.50 7.24 -17.29
N LEU A 89 13.37 6.28 -16.96
CA LEU A 89 14.39 5.78 -17.89
C LEU A 89 13.77 4.96 -19.04
N THR A 90 12.72 4.19 -18.78
CA THR A 90 12.04 3.39 -19.82
C THR A 90 11.16 4.22 -20.75
N ASP A 91 10.73 5.41 -20.33
CA ASP A 91 9.95 6.35 -21.14
C ASP A 91 10.47 7.80 -20.95
N PRO A 92 11.61 8.14 -21.59
CA PRO A 92 12.23 9.46 -21.47
C PRO A 92 11.40 10.59 -22.11
N LEU A 93 10.36 10.25 -22.89
CA LEU A 93 9.44 11.20 -23.52
C LEU A 93 8.16 11.42 -22.71
N ALA A 94 8.07 10.85 -21.51
CA ALA A 94 6.90 10.93 -20.65
C ALA A 94 6.49 12.33 -20.12
N PRO A 95 7.32 13.40 -20.09
CA PRO A 95 6.87 14.64 -19.48
C PRO A 95 6.30 15.58 -20.55
N LEU A 96 5.07 15.36 -21.03
CA LEU A 96 4.25 16.41 -21.67
C LEU A 96 2.77 16.02 -21.68
N ARG A 97 2.05 16.38 -20.60
CA ARG A 97 0.63 16.80 -20.59
C ARG A 97 -0.42 15.99 -21.40
N GLY A 98 -0.20 14.70 -21.66
CA GLY A 98 -1.20 13.83 -22.28
C GLY A 98 -1.96 13.01 -21.25
N ALA A 99 -3.25 12.79 -21.46
CA ALA A 99 -4.02 11.79 -20.72
C ALA A 99 -3.25 10.45 -20.75
N PRO A 100 -3.20 9.70 -19.63
CA PRO A 100 -2.47 8.44 -19.57
C PRO A 100 -3.08 7.45 -20.55
N ASP A 101 -2.44 7.30 -21.71
CA ASP A 101 -2.81 6.30 -22.71
C ASP A 101 -2.50 4.91 -22.17
N GLN A 102 -3.52 4.06 -22.11
CA GLN A 102 -3.43 2.70 -21.59
C GLN A 102 -2.38 1.89 -22.36
N ALA A 103 -2.25 2.13 -23.67
CA ALA A 103 -1.24 1.49 -24.49
C ALA A 103 0.20 1.89 -24.10
N ARG A 104 0.41 3.13 -23.62
CA ARG A 104 1.71 3.57 -23.11
C ARG A 104 2.04 2.88 -21.79
N LEU A 105 1.09 2.85 -20.85
CA LEU A 105 1.28 2.16 -19.57
C LEU A 105 1.60 0.68 -19.75
N GLN A 106 0.97 0.02 -20.73
CA GLN A 106 1.27 -1.37 -21.10
C GLN A 106 2.73 -1.51 -21.55
N ARG A 107 3.18 -0.69 -22.50
CA ARG A 107 4.57 -0.72 -23.01
C ARG A 107 5.60 -0.43 -21.92
N THR A 108 5.33 0.54 -21.05
CA THR A 108 6.21 0.83 -19.90
C THR A 108 6.29 -0.38 -18.97
N ALA A 109 5.16 -1.03 -18.67
CA ALA A 109 5.14 -2.22 -17.83
C ALA A 109 5.88 -3.40 -18.48
N ASP A 110 5.76 -3.58 -19.79
CA ASP A 110 6.48 -4.63 -20.53
C ASP A 110 7.99 -4.35 -20.57
N ARG A 111 8.41 -3.09 -20.74
CA ARG A 111 9.82 -2.68 -20.60
C ARG A 111 10.35 -2.86 -19.18
N LEU A 112 9.54 -2.60 -18.15
CA LEU A 112 9.95 -2.83 -16.76
C LEU A 112 10.01 -4.33 -16.42
N SER A 113 9.28 -5.17 -17.16
CA SER A 113 9.33 -6.62 -17.02
C SER A 113 10.64 -7.24 -17.50
N THR A 114 11.43 -6.52 -18.31
CA THR A 114 12.77 -6.96 -18.73
C THR A 114 13.85 -6.66 -17.69
N VAL A 115 13.55 -5.84 -16.67
CA VAL A 115 14.49 -5.49 -15.60
C VAL A 115 14.28 -6.45 -14.41
N PRO A 116 15.27 -7.30 -14.07
CA PRO A 116 15.17 -8.19 -12.92
C PRO A 116 15.00 -7.38 -11.64
N GLY A 117 13.99 -7.72 -10.84
CA GLY A 117 13.58 -6.98 -9.64
C GLY A 117 12.36 -6.08 -9.86
N CYS A 118 12.29 -5.32 -10.96
CA CYS A 118 11.08 -4.57 -11.33
C CYS A 118 9.96 -5.51 -11.78
N ALA A 119 10.31 -6.55 -12.55
CA ALA A 119 9.37 -7.58 -12.98
C ALA A 119 8.70 -8.28 -11.78
N GLU A 120 9.50 -8.72 -10.81
CA GLU A 120 9.02 -9.41 -9.60
C GLU A 120 8.20 -8.47 -8.71
N LEU A 121 8.63 -7.21 -8.56
CA LEU A 121 7.85 -6.22 -7.83
C LEU A 121 6.50 -5.96 -8.50
N LEU A 122 6.47 -5.82 -9.83
CA LEU A 122 5.23 -5.63 -10.59
C LEU A 122 4.31 -6.85 -10.45
N LYS A 123 4.85 -8.06 -10.58
CA LYS A 123 4.09 -9.30 -10.43
C LYS A 123 3.51 -9.44 -9.03
N ALA A 124 4.34 -9.36 -8.00
CA ALA A 124 3.91 -9.48 -6.60
C ALA A 124 2.92 -8.38 -6.21
N SER A 125 3.20 -7.13 -6.60
CA SER A 125 2.31 -6.00 -6.28
C SER A 125 0.98 -6.05 -7.04
N SER A 126 0.96 -6.54 -8.28
CA SER A 126 -0.28 -6.71 -9.05
C SER A 126 -1.14 -7.84 -8.47
N SER A 127 -0.53 -8.95 -8.06
CA SER A 127 -1.25 -10.03 -7.36
C SER A 127 -1.87 -9.51 -6.05
N LEU A 128 -1.10 -8.80 -5.22
CA LEU A 128 -1.60 -8.18 -3.99
C LEU A 128 -2.70 -7.15 -4.24
N ALA A 129 -2.57 -6.37 -5.31
CA ALA A 129 -3.58 -5.40 -5.69
C ALA A 129 -4.89 -6.08 -6.12
N LEU A 130 -4.81 -7.19 -6.85
CA LEU A 130 -5.98 -8.00 -7.21
C LEU A 130 -6.62 -8.64 -5.98
N TYR A 131 -5.84 -9.22 -5.07
CA TYR A 131 -6.35 -9.72 -3.78
C TYR A 131 -7.06 -8.62 -2.99
N GLY A 132 -6.44 -7.45 -2.87
CA GLY A 132 -7.05 -6.31 -2.18
C GLY A 132 -8.28 -5.73 -2.87
N ALA A 133 -8.39 -5.86 -4.19
CA ALA A 133 -9.59 -5.46 -4.93
C ALA A 133 -10.72 -6.49 -4.80
N LEU A 134 -10.38 -7.78 -4.66
CA LEU A 134 -11.33 -8.87 -4.42
C LEU A 134 -11.84 -8.89 -2.98
N ASP A 135 -11.00 -8.54 -2.00
CA ASP A 135 -11.40 -8.37 -0.59
C ASP A 135 -12.45 -7.25 -0.41
N GLY A 136 -12.64 -6.41 -1.44
CA GLY A 136 -13.59 -5.31 -1.46
C GLY A 136 -13.19 -4.18 -0.51
N PRO A 137 -13.97 -3.08 -0.49
CA PRO A 137 -13.78 -2.06 0.54
C PRO A 137 -14.14 -2.70 1.89
N THR A 138 -13.14 -3.14 2.64
CA THR A 138 -13.35 -3.47 4.07
C THR A 138 -14.08 -2.29 4.68
N PRO A 139 -15.29 -2.50 5.24
CA PRO A 139 -16.01 -1.42 5.89
C PRO A 139 -15.09 -0.94 6.99
N GLN A 140 -14.57 0.28 6.82
CA GLN A 140 -13.95 0.97 7.92
C GLN A 140 -15.02 0.94 8.99
N ARG A 141 -14.72 0.24 10.09
CA ARG A 141 -15.47 0.19 11.34
C ARG A 141 -15.52 1.62 11.87
N SER A 142 -16.29 2.45 11.18
CA SER A 142 -16.77 3.73 11.64
C SER A 142 -17.90 3.30 12.52
N THR A 143 -17.52 3.00 13.77
CA THR A 143 -18.35 3.03 14.95
C THR A 143 -19.68 3.68 14.65
N THR A 144 -20.67 2.84 14.37
CA THR A 144 -22.03 3.08 14.76
C THR A 144 -21.98 3.34 16.27
N ARG A 145 -21.68 4.58 16.64
CA ARG A 145 -22.02 5.16 17.93
C ARG A 145 -23.54 5.35 17.90
N ARG A 146 -24.23 4.20 17.86
CA ARG A 146 -25.62 4.05 18.26
C ARG A 146 -25.56 3.45 19.66
N GLN A 147 -25.14 4.30 20.59
CA GLN A 147 -25.47 4.29 22.00
C GLN A 147 -25.65 5.79 22.29
N GLY A 148 -26.87 6.34 22.38
CA GLY A 148 -28.06 5.78 23.00
C GLY A 148 -28.12 6.26 24.45
N LEU A 149 -29.28 6.79 24.83
CA LEU A 149 -29.71 7.31 26.13
C LEU A 149 -29.45 8.79 26.41
N GLY A 150 -30.56 9.53 26.45
CA GLY A 150 -30.67 10.92 26.90
C GLY A 150 -31.78 11.63 26.16
#